data_AF-A0A7W9WE77-F1
#
_entry.id   AF-A0A7W9WE77-F1
#
_cell.length_a   1.000
_cell.length_b   1.000
_cell.length_c   1.000
_cell.angle_alpha   90.00
_cell.angle_beta   90.00
_cell.angle_gamma   90.00
#
_symmetry.space_group_name_H-M   'P 1'
#
loop_
_entity.id
_entity.type
_entity.pdbx_description
1 polymer ?
#
loop_
_entity_poly.entity_id
_entity_poly.type
_entity_poly.pdbx_seq_one_letter_code
_entity_poly.pdbx_strand_id
1 'polypeptide(L)'
;MQHEINIASLAEALQRKRDAEGLSVRAAAEQMEKVSSSTLSRIERGNLPDLDTYMRICRWLDVPPSHFAVKPVAQGDGARESVLEKEDIIVHLRADKLLTPATREALITMIEVTYAAARRNLLPDETQQLTSPSGI
;
A
#
# COMPACT_ATOMS: atom_id res chain seq x y z
N MET A 1 4.15 7.23 -22.62
CA MET A 1 3.93 7.23 -21.16
C MET A 1 4.51 5.94 -20.63
N GLN A 2 5.76 5.97 -20.12
CA GLN A 2 6.35 4.84 -19.42
C GLN A 2 5.94 4.98 -17.95
N HIS A 3 4.96 4.18 -17.52
CA HIS A 3 4.64 4.08 -16.10
C HIS A 3 5.56 3.01 -15.52
N GLU A 4 6.47 3.40 -14.64
CA GLU A 4 7.26 2.46 -13.85
C GLU A 4 6.33 1.75 -12.85
N ILE A 5 6.54 0.45 -12.64
CA ILE A 5 5.71 -0.37 -11.73
C ILE A 5 6.51 -0.62 -10.46
N ASN A 6 5.89 -0.40 -9.29
CA ASN A 6 6.44 -0.79 -8.00
C ASN A 6 6.32 -2.30 -7.82
N ILE A 7 7.35 -3.03 -8.24
CA ILE A 7 7.37 -4.49 -8.19
C ILE A 7 7.37 -5.04 -6.76
N ALA A 8 7.97 -4.33 -5.81
CA ALA A 8 7.98 -4.77 -4.41
C ALA A 8 6.55 -4.83 -3.86
N SER A 9 5.76 -3.77 -4.06
CA SER A 9 4.35 -3.73 -3.65
C SER A 9 3.49 -4.77 -4.37
N LEU A 10 3.76 -5.01 -5.66
CA LEU A 10 3.08 -6.05 -6.44
C LEU A 10 3.35 -7.45 -5.89
N ALA A 11 4.62 -7.77 -5.64
CA ALA A 11 5.05 -9.06 -5.09
C ALA A 11 4.45 -9.31 -3.71
N GLU A 12 4.42 -8.29 -2.86
CA GLU A 12 3.85 -8.37 -1.52
C GLU A 12 2.33 -8.57 -1.56
N ALA A 13 1.61 -7.85 -2.43
CA ALA A 13 0.16 -8.03 -2.60
C ALA A 13 -0.18 -9.45 -3.09
N LEU A 14 0.61 -9.99 -4.02
CA LEU A 14 0.52 -11.36 -4.50
C LEU A 14 0.67 -12.38 -3.36
N GLN A 15 1.75 -12.28 -2.59
CA GLN A 15 2.02 -13.19 -1.47
C GLN A 15 0.92 -13.10 -0.42
N ARG A 16 0.50 -11.89 -0.02
CA ARG A 16 -0.57 -11.70 0.97
C ARG A 16 -1.88 -12.34 0.56
N LYS A 17 -2.34 -12.11 -0.67
CA LYS A 17 -3.60 -12.72 -1.15
C LYS A 17 -3.47 -14.24 -1.21
N ARG A 18 -2.34 -14.75 -1.71
CA ARG A 18 -2.05 -16.18 -1.80
C ARG A 18 -2.08 -16.85 -0.41
N ASP A 19 -1.42 -16.25 0.57
CA ASP A 19 -1.34 -16.77 1.92
C ASP A 19 -2.70 -16.70 2.65
N ALA A 20 -3.47 -15.63 2.43
CA ALA A 20 -4.82 -15.48 2.98
C ALA A 20 -5.79 -16.55 2.45
N GLU A 21 -5.63 -16.97 1.19
CA GLU A 21 -6.42 -18.05 0.57
C GLU A 21 -5.80 -19.45 0.77
N GLY A 22 -4.66 -19.56 1.46
CA GLY A 22 -3.96 -20.84 1.69
C GLY A 22 -3.44 -21.49 0.41
N LEU A 23 -3.17 -20.71 -0.63
CA LEU A 23 -2.78 -21.20 -1.95
C LEU A 23 -1.27 -21.43 -2.04
N SER A 24 -0.88 -22.50 -2.74
CA SER A 24 0.50 -22.62 -3.22
C SER A 24 0.73 -21.68 -4.41
N VAL A 25 1.99 -21.33 -4.71
CA VAL A 25 2.34 -20.52 -5.90
C VAL A 25 1.79 -21.14 -7.18
N ARG A 26 1.79 -22.48 -7.26
CA ARG A 26 1.23 -23.19 -8.41
C ARG A 26 -0.29 -23.03 -8.49
N ALA A 27 -1.00 -23.19 -7.37
CA ALA A 27 -2.46 -23.05 -7.34
C ALA A 27 -2.89 -21.61 -7.67
N ALA A 28 -2.19 -20.61 -7.15
CA ALA A 28 -2.43 -19.20 -7.50
C ALA A 28 -2.16 -18.92 -8.99
N ALA A 29 -1.10 -19.48 -9.55
CA ALA A 29 -0.81 -19.36 -10.98
C ALA A 29 -1.88 -20.04 -11.85
N GLU A 30 -2.43 -21.18 -11.43
CA GLU A 30 -3.52 -21.87 -12.15
C GLU A 30 -4.82 -21.05 -12.17
N GLN A 31 -5.07 -20.23 -11.14
CA GLN A 31 -6.20 -19.28 -11.14
C GLN A 31 -5.99 -18.10 -12.09
N MET A 32 -4.73 -17.77 -12.41
CA MET A 32 -4.36 -16.71 -13.33
C MET A 32 -4.15 -17.32 -14.72
N GLU A 33 -5.16 -17.24 -15.58
CA GLU A 33 -5.07 -17.74 -16.96
C GLU A 33 -3.73 -17.35 -17.62
N LYS A 34 -3.00 -18.33 -18.18
CA LYS A 34 -1.72 -18.14 -18.89
C LYS A 34 -0.54 -17.61 -18.05
N VAL A 35 -0.61 -17.64 -16.73
CA VAL A 35 0.55 -17.38 -15.86
C VAL A 35 1.13 -18.70 -15.37
N SER A 36 2.43 -18.94 -15.62
CA SER A 36 3.09 -20.15 -15.11
C SER A 36 3.52 -19.97 -13.65
N SER A 37 3.59 -21.06 -12.88
CA SER A 37 4.11 -21.06 -11.51
C SER A 37 5.55 -20.50 -11.44
N SER A 38 6.35 -20.74 -12.47
CA SER A 38 7.72 -20.22 -12.58
C SER A 38 7.73 -18.70 -12.78
N THR A 39 6.80 -18.17 -13.58
CA THR A 39 6.61 -16.73 -13.79
C THR A 39 6.17 -16.07 -12.49
N LEU A 40 5.18 -16.64 -11.82
CA LEU A 40 4.67 -16.11 -10.56
C LEU A 40 5.75 -16.08 -9.47
N SER A 41 6.51 -17.16 -9.32
CA SER A 41 7.64 -17.24 -8.37
C SER A 41 8.74 -16.21 -8.67
N ARG A 42 8.99 -15.88 -9.94
CA ARG A 42 9.94 -14.82 -10.30
C ARG A 42 9.41 -13.45 -9.90
N ILE A 43 8.13 -13.19 -10.12
CA ILE A 43 7.48 -11.92 -9.78
C ILE A 43 7.46 -11.72 -8.26
N GLU A 44 7.09 -12.75 -7.50
CA GLU A 44 7.15 -12.73 -6.02
C GLU A 44 8.58 -12.48 -5.48
N ARG A 45 9.62 -12.75 -6.28
CA ARG A 45 11.02 -12.45 -5.95
C ARG A 45 11.52 -11.12 -6.52
N GLY A 46 10.65 -10.30 -7.11
CA GLY A 46 11.00 -8.96 -7.59
C GLY A 46 11.27 -8.85 -9.09
N ASN A 47 10.93 -9.85 -9.91
CA ASN A 47 11.04 -9.72 -11.36
C ASN A 47 9.87 -8.94 -11.95
N LEU A 48 10.15 -8.08 -12.93
CA LEU A 48 9.15 -7.31 -13.64
C LEU A 48 8.33 -8.23 -14.56
N PRO A 49 6.99 -8.28 -14.43
CA PRO A 49 6.14 -8.96 -15.40
C PRO A 49 6.06 -8.17 -16.71
N ASP A 50 5.75 -8.86 -17.81
CA ASP A 50 5.26 -8.20 -19.02
C ASP A 50 3.84 -7.61 -18.78
N LEU A 51 3.37 -6.80 -19.72
CA LEU A 51 2.09 -6.11 -19.59
C LEU A 51 0.89 -7.06 -19.49
N ASP A 52 0.88 -8.16 -20.24
CA ASP A 52 -0.25 -9.11 -20.22
C ASP A 52 -0.30 -9.85 -18.87
N THR A 53 0.87 -10.30 -18.39
CA THR A 53 1.04 -10.91 -17.06
C THR A 53 0.65 -9.93 -15.96
N TYR A 54 1.07 -8.67 -16.04
CA TYR A 54 0.71 -7.62 -15.08
C TYR A 54 -0.80 -7.40 -15.00
N MET A 55 -1.49 -7.28 -16.15
CA MET A 55 -2.93 -7.08 -16.20
C MET A 55 -3.70 -8.29 -15.65
N ARG A 56 -3.19 -9.50 -15.82
CA ARG A 56 -3.77 -10.72 -15.23
C ARG A 56 -3.65 -10.71 -13.72
N ILE A 57 -2.48 -10.34 -13.19
CA ILE A 57 -2.25 -10.24 -11.75
C ILE A 57 -3.14 -9.17 -11.15
N CYS A 58 -3.25 -7.99 -11.76
CA CYS A 58 -4.14 -6.93 -11.26
C CYS A 58 -5.60 -7.38 -11.18
N ARG A 59 -6.09 -8.08 -12.22
CA ARG A 59 -7.45 -8.67 -12.21
C ARG A 59 -7.61 -9.72 -11.12
N TRP A 60 -6.61 -10.58 -10.93
CA TRP A 60 -6.66 -11.57 -9.87
C TRP A 60 -6.64 -10.93 -8.49
N LEU A 61 -5.91 -9.83 -8.29
CA LEU A 61 -5.86 -9.07 -7.04
C LEU A 61 -7.08 -8.17 -6.82
N ASP A 62 -7.98 -8.04 -7.81
CA ASP A 62 -9.14 -7.13 -7.79
C ASP A 62 -8.75 -5.64 -7.57
N VAL A 63 -7.66 -5.20 -8.20
CA VAL A 63 -7.16 -3.82 -8.12
C VAL A 63 -6.93 -3.23 -9.52
N PRO A 64 -7.08 -1.90 -9.71
CA PRO A 64 -6.80 -1.26 -10.98
C PRO A 64 -5.29 -1.32 -11.32
N PRO A 65 -4.89 -1.36 -12.60
CA PRO A 65 -3.48 -1.38 -13.00
C PRO A 65 -2.67 -0.14 -12.60
N SER A 66 -3.33 0.96 -12.21
CA SER A 66 -2.68 2.14 -11.65
C SER A 66 -2.24 1.96 -10.21
N HIS A 67 -2.72 0.92 -9.51
CA HIS A 67 -2.46 0.70 -8.09
C HIS A 67 -0.97 0.51 -7.78
N PHE A 68 -0.22 -0.13 -8.69
CA PHE A 68 1.23 -0.34 -8.54
C PHE A 68 2.06 0.64 -9.37
N ALA A 69 1.48 1.69 -9.93
CA ALA A 69 2.26 2.70 -10.65
C ALA A 69 3.17 3.46 -9.67
N VAL A 70 4.45 3.56 -10.00
CA VAL A 70 5.38 4.45 -9.30
C VAL A 70 4.95 5.87 -9.60
N LYS A 71 4.36 6.56 -8.61
CA LYS A 71 4.29 8.01 -8.64
C LYS A 71 5.74 8.51 -8.62
N PRO A 72 6.13 9.50 -9.45
CA PRO A 72 7.46 10.08 -9.35
C PRO A 72 7.61 10.68 -7.96
N VAL A 73 8.31 9.97 -7.08
CA VAL A 73 8.64 10.46 -5.74
C VAL A 73 9.78 11.44 -5.96
N ALA A 74 9.51 12.73 -5.80
CA ALA A 74 10.58 13.68 -5.58
C ALA A 74 11.38 13.18 -4.38
N GLN A 75 12.63 12.81 -4.63
CA GLN A 75 13.56 12.27 -3.67
C GLN A 75 13.59 13.17 -2.43
N GLY A 76 13.06 12.67 -1.31
CA GLY A 76 12.98 13.40 -0.05
C GLY A 76 12.57 12.45 1.07
N ASP A 77 13.57 11.99 1.80
CA ASP A 77 13.55 11.37 3.13
C ASP A 77 12.23 10.76 3.64
N GLY A 78 12.21 9.42 3.70
CA GLY A 78 11.70 8.68 4.86
C GLY A 78 10.23 8.83 5.26
N ALA A 79 9.38 9.48 4.48
CA ALA A 79 7.95 9.50 4.75
C ALA A 79 7.36 8.15 4.33
N ARG A 80 7.01 7.31 5.32
CA ARG A 80 6.04 6.24 5.12
C ARG A 80 4.74 6.89 4.62
N GLU A 81 4.57 6.96 3.31
CA GLU A 81 3.35 7.50 2.72
C GLU A 81 2.23 6.52 3.06
N SER A 82 1.26 6.98 3.86
CA SER A 82 0.08 6.20 4.21
C SER A 82 -0.63 5.78 2.92
N VAL A 83 -0.94 4.48 2.78
CA VAL A 83 -1.74 3.95 1.66
C VAL A 83 -3.12 4.62 1.60
N LEU A 84 -3.60 5.17 2.72
CA LEU A 84 -4.82 5.94 2.83
C LEU A 84 -4.50 7.44 2.82
N GLU A 85 -5.10 8.17 1.88
CA GLU A 85 -5.05 9.63 1.87
C GLU A 85 -5.99 10.18 2.96
N LYS A 86 -5.63 11.33 3.55
CA LYS A 86 -6.44 12.00 4.58
C LYS A 86 -7.88 12.23 4.10
N GLU A 87 -8.01 12.61 2.84
CA GLU A 87 -9.28 12.88 2.18
C GLU A 87 -10.19 11.64 2.11
N ASP A 88 -9.63 10.45 1.87
CA ASP A 88 -10.42 9.20 1.84
C ASP A 88 -11.03 8.92 3.21
N ILE A 89 -10.27 9.10 4.28
CA ILE A 89 -10.75 8.90 5.66
C ILE A 89 -11.88 9.89 5.98
N ILE A 90 -11.73 11.16 5.59
CA ILE A 90 -12.75 12.20 5.80
C ILE A 90 -14.02 11.87 5.03
N VAL A 91 -13.94 11.36 3.80
CA VAL A 91 -15.11 10.95 3.01
C VAL A 91 -15.90 9.85 3.72
N HIS A 92 -15.21 8.84 4.28
CA HIS A 92 -15.88 7.76 5.02
C HIS A 92 -16.59 8.28 6.29
N LEU A 93 -15.94 9.16 7.06
CA LEU A 93 -16.56 9.80 8.23
C LEU A 93 -17.80 10.64 7.85
N ARG A 94 -17.75 11.30 6.69
CA ARG A 94 -18.91 12.03 6.15
C ARG A 94 -20.01 11.12 5.59
N ALA A 95 -19.70 9.88 5.24
CA ALA A 95 -20.70 8.91 4.81
C ALA A 95 -21.36 8.17 5.98
N ASP A 96 -20.72 8.16 7.16
CA ASP A 96 -21.22 7.44 8.34
C ASP A 96 -22.50 8.08 8.89
N LYS A 97 -23.57 7.29 8.95
CA LYS A 97 -24.90 7.71 9.43
C LYS A 97 -25.05 7.56 10.95
N LEU A 98 -24.16 6.84 11.61
CA LEU A 98 -24.16 6.70 13.07
C LEU A 98 -23.62 7.96 13.76
N LEU A 99 -22.82 8.76 13.06
CA LEU A 99 -22.21 9.97 13.60
C LEU A 99 -23.16 11.16 13.52
N THR A 100 -23.41 11.79 14.67
CA THR A 100 -24.04 13.12 14.70
C THR A 100 -23.18 14.13 13.94
N PRO A 101 -23.78 15.20 13.39
CA PRO A 101 -23.00 16.25 12.71
C PRO A 101 -21.88 16.82 13.58
N ALA A 102 -22.14 17.05 14.87
CA ALA A 102 -21.14 17.57 15.80
C ALA A 102 -19.98 16.59 16.03
N THR A 103 -20.27 15.30 16.23
CA THR A 103 -19.23 14.27 16.43
C THR A 103 -18.36 14.09 15.19
N ARG A 104 -18.98 14.12 14.01
CA ARG A 104 -18.30 14.02 12.72
C ARG A 104 -17.30 15.15 12.50
N GLU A 105 -17.72 16.40 12.72
CA GLU A 105 -16.83 17.55 12.56
C GLU A 105 -15.68 17.55 13.58
N ALA A 106 -15.95 17.09 14.82
CA ALA A 106 -14.90 16.93 15.83
C ALA A 106 -13.85 15.88 15.40
N LEU A 107 -14.27 14.75 14.84
CA LEU A 107 -13.37 13.71 14.34
C LEU A 107 -12.55 14.19 13.13
N ILE A 108 -13.19 14.88 12.17
CA ILE A 108 -12.50 15.47 11.02
C ILE A 108 -11.43 16.45 11.50
N THR A 109 -11.79 17.35 12.42
CA THR A 109 -10.85 18.34 12.97
C THR A 109 -9.67 17.66 13.68
N MET A 110 -9.94 16.64 14.49
CA MET A 110 -8.89 15.88 15.18
C MET A 110 -7.90 15.28 14.17
N ILE A 111 -8.41 14.62 13.13
CA ILE A 111 -7.59 14.02 12.07
C ILE A 111 -6.74 15.09 11.38
N GLU A 112 -7.32 16.22 11.00
CA GLU A 112 -6.58 17.30 10.35
C GLU A 112 -5.43 17.84 11.21
N VAL A 113 -5.68 18.08 12.50
CA VAL A 113 -4.66 18.52 13.45
C VAL A 113 -3.56 17.47 13.60
N THR A 114 -3.92 16.19 13.75
CA THR A 114 -2.96 15.11 13.91
C THR A 114 -2.09 14.92 12.67
N TYR A 115 -2.64 14.96 11.46
CA TYR A 115 -1.85 14.88 10.22
C TYR A 115 -0.93 16.09 10.05
N ALA A 116 -1.39 17.29 10.42
CA ALA A 116 -0.55 18.48 10.40
C ALA A 116 0.62 18.37 11.40
N ALA A 117 0.37 17.81 12.59
CA ALA A 117 1.40 17.55 13.60
C ALA A 117 2.40 16.48 13.12
N ALA A 118 1.92 15.38 12.55
CA ALA A 118 2.75 14.29 12.02
C ALA A 118 3.65 14.75 10.87
N ARG A 119 3.13 15.54 9.92
CA ARG A 119 3.94 16.14 8.84
C ARG A 119 5.05 17.05 9.35
N ARG A 120 4.84 17.67 10.51
CA ARG A 120 5.83 18.52 11.18
C ARG A 120 6.70 17.74 12.17
N ASN A 121 6.59 16.41 12.19
CA ASN A 121 7.26 15.49 13.11
C ASN A 121 7.11 15.86 14.59
N LEU A 122 5.93 16.40 14.97
CA LEU A 122 5.62 16.80 16.35
C LEU A 122 5.08 15.65 17.21
N LEU A 123 4.84 14.49 16.60
CA LEU A 123 4.44 13.24 17.23
C LEU A 123 5.43 12.15 16.83
N PRO A 124 6.65 12.13 17.39
CA PRO A 124 7.66 11.14 17.03
C PRO A 124 7.30 9.74 17.52
N ASP A 125 7.61 8.71 16.74
CA ASP A 125 7.45 7.31 17.15
C ASP A 125 8.45 6.97 18.28
N GLU A 126 7.94 6.45 19.41
CA GLU A 126 8.75 6.09 20.59
C GLU A 126 9.88 5.07 20.27
N THR A 127 9.75 4.31 19.18
CA THR A 127 10.77 3.35 18.73
C THR A 127 12.06 3.98 18.20
N GLN A 128 12.10 5.30 17.97
CA GLN A 128 13.26 5.98 17.38
C GLN A 128 14.27 6.48 18.44
N GLN A 129 13.96 6.36 19.73
CA GLN A 129 14.83 6.82 20.83
C GLN A 129 15.82 5.78 21.37
N LEU A 130 15.71 4.49 21.01
CA LEU A 130 16.57 3.43 21.58
C LEU A 130 17.87 3.14 20.82
N THR A 131 18.14 3.79 19.69
CA THR A 131 19.38 3.59 18.92
C THR A 131 20.29 4.81 18.98
N SER A 132 20.71 5.19 20.18
CA SER A 132 21.94 5.96 20.35
C SER A 132 22.97 5.04 21.03
N PRO A 133 24.02 4.57 20.33
CA PRO A 133 25.14 3.97 21.03
C PRO A 133 25.83 5.09 21.81
N SER A 134 25.80 4.98 23.15
CA SER A 134 26.67 5.76 24.03
C SER A 134 28.10 5.59 23.54
N GLY A 135 28.71 6.70 23.13
CA GLY A 135 30.11 6.75 22.71
C GLY A 135 31.03 6.25 23.82
N ILE A 136 32.00 5.44 23.41
CA ILE A 136 33.25 5.17 24.13
C ILE A 136 34.19 6.34 23.87
#